data_AF-A0A651EGC2-F1
#
_entry.id   AF-A0A651EGC2-F1
#
_cell.length_a   1.000
_cell.length_b   1.000
_cell.length_c   1.000
_cell.angle_alpha   90.00
_cell.angle_beta   90.00
_cell.angle_gamma   90.00
#
_symmetry.space_group_name_H-M   'P 1'
#
loop_
_entity.id
_entity.type
_entity.pdbx_description
1 polymer ?
#
loop_
_entity_poly.entity_id
_entity_poly.type
_entity_poly.pdbx_seq_one_letter_code
_entity_poly.pdbx_strand_id
1 'polypeptide(L)'
;MAVKTITIDMEAYDTLVRARRGNESFSSVIKQTLGPTSNSARALLHHLESLVVSDALLSDYERVLSSRSDDMLAAEEPLDQ
;
A
#
# COMPACT_ATOMS: atom_id res chain seq x y z
N MET A 1 -32.24 6.18 -13.47
CA MET A 1 -31.22 5.36 -12.80
C MET A 1 -31.77 3.95 -12.67
N ALA A 2 -31.08 2.93 -13.18
CA ALA A 2 -31.48 1.54 -12.95
C ALA A 2 -30.96 1.12 -11.57
N VAL A 3 -31.86 0.65 -10.70
CA VAL A 3 -31.50 0.10 -9.38
C VAL A 3 -31.58 -1.41 -9.47
N LYS A 4 -30.54 -2.09 -8.99
CA LYS A 4 -30.51 -3.55 -8.86
C LYS A 4 -30.36 -3.91 -7.40
N THR A 5 -31.17 -4.85 -6.94
CA THR A 5 -31.04 -5.47 -5.62
C THR A 5 -30.07 -6.63 -5.73
N ILE A 6 -29.11 -6.71 -4.81
CA ILE A 6 -28.20 -7.84 -4.67
C ILE A 6 -28.30 -8.40 -3.26
N THR A 7 -28.11 -9.70 -3.12
CA THR A 7 -27.97 -10.35 -1.82
C THR A 7 -26.48 -10.56 -1.56
N ILE A 8 -26.03 -10.15 -0.39
CA ILE A 8 -24.66 -10.36 0.11
C ILE A 8 -24.76 -10.87 1.55
N ASP A 9 -23.74 -11.57 2.01
CA ASP A 9 -23.64 -11.90 3.43
C ASP A 9 -23.43 -10.64 4.29
N MET A 10 -23.56 -10.81 5.60
CA MET A 10 -23.44 -9.70 6.55
C MET A 10 -22.02 -9.15 6.68
N GLU A 11 -20.99 -9.99 6.47
CA GLU A 11 -19.59 -9.56 6.55
C GLU A 11 -19.23 -8.63 5.39
N ALA A 12 -19.68 -8.97 4.18
CA ALA A 12 -19.55 -8.13 3.00
C ALA A 12 -20.33 -6.82 3.15
N TYR A 13 -21.54 -6.87 3.73
CA TYR A 13 -22.30 -5.66 4.04
C TYR A 13 -21.55 -4.74 5.01
N ASP A 14 -21.03 -5.27 6.11
CA ASP A 14 -20.27 -4.50 7.10
C ASP A 14 -19.00 -3.91 6.50
N THR A 15 -18.32 -4.65 5.62
CA THR A 15 -17.16 -4.17 4.86
C THR A 15 -17.53 -2.96 4.00
N LEU A 16 -18.65 -3.01 3.29
CA LEU A 16 -19.13 -1.88 2.49
C LEU A 16 -19.53 -0.68 3.35
N VAL A 17 -20.15 -0.90 4.51
CA VAL A 17 -20.52 0.17 5.46
C VAL A 17 -19.28 0.88 5.99
N ARG A 18 -18.22 0.13 6.35
CA ARG A 18 -16.95 0.69 6.84
C ARG A 18 -16.19 1.44 5.75
N ALA A 19 -16.22 0.96 4.51
CA ALA A 19 -15.54 1.59 3.38
C ALA A 19 -16.23 2.89 2.92
N ARG A 20 -17.54 3.00 3.11
CA ARG A 20 -18.35 4.14 2.69
C ARG A 20 -17.99 5.42 3.44
N ARG A 21 -17.78 6.53 2.71
CA ARG A 21 -17.47 7.84 3.30
C ARG A 21 -18.70 8.77 3.27
N GLY A 22 -19.22 9.11 4.45
CA GLY A 22 -20.36 10.03 4.58
C GLY A 22 -21.61 9.59 3.80
N ASN A 23 -22.07 10.43 2.89
CA ASN A 23 -23.26 10.18 2.05
C ASN A 23 -22.94 9.52 0.70
N GLU A 24 -21.78 8.88 0.58
CA GLU A 24 -21.42 8.09 -0.61
C GLU A 24 -22.38 6.92 -0.83
N SER A 25 -22.70 6.64 -2.10
CA SER A 25 -23.55 5.50 -2.47
C SER A 25 -22.76 4.19 -2.44
N PHE A 26 -23.40 3.10 -2.02
CA PHE A 26 -22.79 1.76 -2.07
C PHE A 26 -22.33 1.38 -3.48
N SER A 27 -23.03 1.81 -4.53
CA SER A 27 -22.59 1.59 -5.91
C SER A 27 -21.26 2.26 -6.24
N SER A 28 -20.94 3.41 -5.64
CA SER A 28 -19.65 4.08 -5.84
C SER A 28 -18.54 3.33 -5.10
N VAL A 29 -18.80 2.94 -3.85
CA VAL A 29 -17.88 2.09 -3.06
C VAL A 29 -17.56 0.79 -3.80
N ILE A 30 -18.59 0.07 -4.29
CA ILE A 30 -18.42 -1.18 -5.05
C ILE A 30 -17.56 -0.95 -6.30
N LYS A 31 -17.80 0.14 -7.05
CA LYS A 31 -17.01 0.47 -8.25
C LYS A 31 -15.57 0.86 -7.91
N GLN A 32 -15.35 1.54 -6.78
CA GLN A 32 -14.01 1.88 -6.33
C GLN A 32 -13.26 0.63 -5.89
N THR A 33 -13.93 -0.32 -5.24
CA THR A 33 -13.27 -1.55 -4.78
C THR A 33 -12.98 -2.52 -5.94
N LEU A 34 -13.93 -2.69 -6.86
CA LEU A 34 -13.88 -3.65 -7.97
C LEU A 34 -13.44 -3.03 -9.31
N GLY A 35 -13.05 -1.76 -9.28
CA GLY A 35 -12.61 -1.03 -10.47
C GLY A 35 -11.33 -1.63 -11.06
N PRO A 36 -11.14 -1.55 -12.39
CA PRO A 36 -10.01 -2.18 -13.08
C PRO A 36 -8.63 -1.67 -12.66
N THR A 37 -8.54 -0.56 -11.92
CA THR A 37 -7.28 0.13 -11.60
C THR A 37 -7.02 0.33 -10.11
N SER A 38 -7.99 0.10 -9.22
CA SER A 38 -7.95 0.67 -7.87
C SER A 38 -7.30 -0.21 -6.81
N ASN A 39 -7.18 -1.51 -7.01
CA ASN A 39 -6.66 -2.44 -5.99
C ASN A 39 -5.73 -3.52 -6.56
N SER A 40 -4.85 -3.16 -7.51
CA SER A 40 -3.83 -4.09 -7.99
C SER A 40 -2.45 -3.72 -7.45
N ALA A 41 -1.66 -4.73 -7.08
CA ALA A 41 -0.25 -4.54 -6.73
C ALA A 41 0.52 -3.82 -7.86
N ARG A 42 0.13 -4.06 -9.12
CA ARG A 42 0.67 -3.37 -10.28
C ARG A 42 0.39 -1.86 -10.26
N ALA A 43 -0.83 -1.44 -9.90
CA ALA A 43 -1.18 -0.03 -9.79
C ALA A 43 -0.42 0.66 -8.65
N LEU A 44 -0.22 -0.03 -7.53
CA LEU A 44 0.62 0.46 -6.42
C LEU A 44 2.07 0.64 -6.87
N LEU A 45 2.68 -0.37 -7.50
CA LEU A 45 4.07 -0.31 -7.98
C LEU A 45 4.26 0.87 -8.95
N HIS A 46 3.33 1.06 -9.88
CA HIS A 46 3.37 2.20 -10.80
C HIS A 46 3.26 3.55 -10.06
N HIS A 47 2.52 3.63 -8.96
CA HIS A 47 2.48 4.85 -8.14
C HIS A 47 3.79 5.06 -7.37
N LEU A 48 4.42 3.99 -6.88
CA LEU A 48 5.72 4.06 -6.20
C LEU A 48 6.83 4.59 -7.12
N GLU A 49 6.81 4.23 -8.41
CA GLU A 49 7.78 4.76 -9.39
C GLU A 49 7.68 6.29 -9.56
N SER A 50 6.50 6.87 -9.35
CA SER A 50 6.26 8.33 -9.50
C SER A 50 6.39 9.14 -8.20
N LEU A 51 6.67 8.49 -7.07
CA LEU A 51 6.72 9.15 -5.78
C LEU A 51 8.00 9.97 -5.64
N VAL A 52 7.85 11.29 -5.47
CA VAL A 52 8.96 12.17 -5.07
C VAL A 52 9.10 12.07 -3.56
N VAL A 53 10.27 11.62 -3.12
CA VAL A 53 10.65 11.56 -1.71
C VAL A 53 11.39 12.81 -1.28
N SER A 54 11.23 13.20 -0.02
CA SER A 54 11.91 14.36 0.55
C SER A 54 13.38 14.07 0.82
N ASP A 55 14.23 15.10 0.78
CA ASP A 55 15.66 14.99 1.10
C ASP A 55 15.89 14.43 2.52
N ALA A 56 15.01 14.77 3.46
CA ALA A 56 15.06 14.23 4.82
C ALA A 56 14.89 12.71 4.84
N LEU A 57 13.92 12.18 4.09
CA LEU A 57 13.69 10.73 4.01
C LEU A 57 14.84 10.02 3.29
N LEU A 58 15.39 10.64 2.24
CA LEU A 58 16.57 10.10 1.54
C LEU A 58 17.77 10.01 2.48
N SER A 59 18.02 11.06 3.28
CA SER A 59 19.12 11.11 4.25
C SER A 59 18.98 10.06 5.36
N ASP A 60 17.75 9.82 5.84
CA ASP A 60 17.50 8.79 6.84
C ASP A 60 17.67 7.38 6.26
N TYR A 61 17.30 7.19 4.99
CA TYR A 61 17.52 5.92 4.29
C TYR A 61 19.02 5.62 4.09
N GLU A 62 19.81 6.60 3.67
CA GLU A 62 21.26 6.47 3.54
C GLU A 62 21.90 6.07 4.87
N ARG A 63 21.48 6.69 5.98
CA ARG A 63 21.98 6.35 7.31
C ARG A 63 21.74 4.88 7.67
N VAL A 64 20.55 4.36 7.37
CA VAL A 64 20.21 2.95 7.60
C VAL A 64 21.05 2.04 6.71
N LEU A 65 21.27 2.39 5.44
CA LEU A 65 22.13 1.61 4.56
C LEU A 65 23.58 1.57 5.05
N SER A 66 24.14 2.72 5.48
CA SER A 66 25.50 2.78 6.01
C SER A 66 25.66 1.91 7.26
N SER A 67 24.69 1.93 8.19
CA SER A 67 24.75 1.04 9.36
C SER A 67 24.75 -0.44 8.98
N ARG A 68 24.03 -0.83 7.91
CA ARG A 68 23.99 -2.21 7.44
C ARG A 68 25.26 -2.62 6.70
N SER A 69 25.87 -1.73 5.92
CA SER A 69 27.16 -2.02 5.28
C SER A 69 28.26 -2.20 6.32
N ASP A 70 28.25 -1.38 7.38
CA ASP A 70 29.22 -1.48 8.47
C ASP A 70 29.04 -2.79 9.25
N ASP A 71 27.80 -3.19 9.55
CA ASP A 71 27.49 -4.49 10.16
C ASP A 71 27.94 -5.67 9.28
N MET A 72 27.81 -5.55 7.96
CA MET A 72 28.19 -6.60 7.01
C MET A 72 29.71 -6.68 6.83
N LEU A 73 30.42 -5.55 6.86
CA LEU A 73 31.89 -5.48 6.83
C LEU A 73 32.51 -5.97 8.14
N ALA A 74 31.87 -5.70 9.29
CA ALA A 74 32.30 -6.24 10.59
C ALA A 74 32.14 -7.77 10.69
N ALA A 75 31.28 -8.38 9.88
CA ALA A 75 31.10 -9.83 9.82
C ALA A 75 32.14 -10.56 8.94
N GLU A 76 32.92 -9.84 8.13
CA GLU A 76 33.94 -10.41 7.24
C GLU A 76 35.39 -10.29 7.75
N GLU A 77 35.63 -9.81 8.97
CA GLU A 77 36.98 -9.88 9.54
C GLU A 77 37.41 -11.37 9.70
N PRO A 78 38.52 -11.79 9.08
CA PRO A 78 38.95 -13.18 9.14
C PRO A 78 39.38 -13.49 10.57
N LEU A 79 38.93 -14.65 11.06
CA LEU A 79 39.45 -15.29 12.26
C LEU A 79 40.91 -15.70 12.01
N ASP A 80 41.83 -14.74 12.07
CA ASP A 80 43.27 -15.01 12.19
C ASP A 80 43.55 -15.38 13.66
N GLN A 81 43.58 -16.68 13.93
CA GLN A 81 44.30 -17.31 15.05
C GLN A 81 44.99 -18.59 14.60
#